data_AF-A0A5B1CHS7-F1
#
_entry.id   AF-A0A5B1CHS7-F1
#
_cell.length_a   1.000
_cell.length_b   1.000
_cell.length_c   1.000
_cell.angle_alpha   90.00
_cell.angle_beta   90.00
_cell.angle_gamma   90.00
#
_symmetry.space_group_name_H-M   'P 1'
#
loop_
_entity.id
_entity.type
_entity.pdbx_description
1 polymer ?
#
loop_
_entity_poly.entity_id
_entity_poly.type
_entity_poly.pdbx_seq_one_letter_code
_entity_poly.pdbx_strand_id
1 'polypeptide(L)'
;MELRQHHASLNEKSRSLRDCYASHRQQIMRLICDYKGEPVHQKLSSTNVARIAVLGAGNCNDIDLSSLTQQFDEVHLVDLDSDAIDFANSHPGVDQDRIHRHCPVDLASPLLELLEPVVLGKAASRPTSIADDWIERLRLPPQPLPIPPCDVVVSVGLLSQLMLSIDLALDHLPPTTTLPLIQTVRREHFRRVTSMLRPATHDRSGGIAVFGFDFVSSASAAEILRTPDDQLGPLAMKLINERNFFSGMNPGVLLNELKSISAVRMIHVEPPWRWTLGRREYLMMAVVLERTDVTDHELST
;
A
#
# COMPACT_ATOMS: atom_id res chain seq x y z
N MET A 1 6.02 7.84 21.94
CA MET A 1 6.06 8.64 20.70
C MET A 1 4.70 8.47 20.05
N GLU A 2 4.10 9.56 19.59
CA GLU A 2 2.84 9.52 18.85
C GLU A 2 2.98 8.70 17.58
N LEU A 3 1.93 8.01 17.13
CA LEU A 3 2.02 7.11 15.97
C LEU A 3 2.33 7.90 14.70
N ARG A 4 1.79 9.12 14.57
CA ARG A 4 2.10 10.02 13.45
C ARG A 4 3.59 10.41 13.43
N GLN A 5 4.14 10.74 14.60
CA GLN A 5 5.57 11.05 14.75
C GLN A 5 6.45 9.84 14.46
N HIS A 6 5.98 8.62 14.77
CA HIS A 6 6.69 7.39 14.42
C HIS A 6 6.86 7.26 12.91
N HIS A 7 5.78 7.41 12.15
CA HIS A 7 5.81 7.34 10.68
C HIS A 7 6.67 8.45 10.06
N ALA A 8 6.54 9.69 10.55
CA ALA A 8 7.40 10.78 10.10
C ALA A 8 8.89 10.51 10.37
N SER A 9 9.22 9.91 11.53
CA SER A 9 10.60 9.51 11.83
C SER A 9 11.13 8.41 10.90
N LEU A 10 10.28 7.48 10.45
CA LEU A 10 10.66 6.46 9.46
C LEU A 10 10.94 7.10 8.08
N ASN A 11 10.12 8.07 7.67
CA ASN A 11 10.39 8.85 6.46
C ASN A 11 11.71 9.61 6.59
N GLU A 12 11.92 10.37 7.66
CA GLU A 12 13.16 11.12 7.86
C GLU A 12 14.41 10.23 7.75
N LYS A 13 14.39 9.06 8.40
CA LYS A 13 15.50 8.08 8.38
C LYS A 13 15.74 7.46 7.01
N SER A 14 14.72 7.39 6.14
CA SER A 14 14.84 6.77 4.82
C SER A 14 15.23 7.75 3.71
N ARG A 15 15.29 9.07 3.97
CA ARG A 15 15.66 10.09 2.97
C ARG A 15 17.01 9.81 2.30
N SER A 16 18.00 9.35 3.07
CA SER A 16 19.34 9.04 2.56
C SER A 16 19.48 7.63 1.97
N LEU A 17 18.39 6.86 1.88
CA LEU A 17 18.43 5.46 1.45
C LEU A 17 17.99 5.24 0.00
N ARG A 18 17.70 6.30 -0.77
CA ARG A 18 17.16 6.22 -2.15
C ARG A 18 17.92 5.25 -3.07
N ASP A 19 19.24 5.15 -2.91
CA ASP A 19 20.09 4.23 -3.69
C ASP A 19 19.88 2.75 -3.30
N CYS A 20 19.66 2.46 -2.01
CA CYS A 20 19.31 1.10 -1.56
C CYS A 20 18.00 0.60 -2.18
N TYR A 21 17.11 1.53 -2.56
CA TYR A 21 15.85 1.21 -3.20
C TYR A 21 15.96 0.97 -4.71
N ALA A 22 17.13 1.13 -5.34
CA ALA A 22 17.23 1.13 -6.81
C ALA A 22 16.62 -0.13 -7.47
N SER A 23 16.98 -1.33 -7.00
CA SER A 23 16.43 -2.59 -7.55
C SER A 23 14.93 -2.73 -7.25
N HIS A 24 14.50 -2.36 -6.04
CA HIS A 24 13.10 -2.41 -5.65
C HIS A 24 12.25 -1.44 -6.47
N ARG A 25 12.71 -0.20 -6.63
CA ARG A 25 12.10 0.84 -7.45
C ARG A 25 12.01 0.40 -8.91
N GLN A 26 13.06 -0.20 -9.47
CA GLN A 26 13.00 -0.75 -10.83
C GLN A 26 11.89 -1.79 -10.97
N GLN A 27 11.78 -2.70 -10.01
CA GLN A 27 10.75 -3.75 -10.00
C GLN A 27 9.33 -3.16 -9.91
N ILE A 28 9.11 -2.17 -9.04
CA ILE A 28 7.81 -1.49 -8.91
C ILE A 28 7.48 -0.67 -10.15
N MET A 29 8.44 0.09 -10.69
CA MET A 29 8.24 0.89 -11.89
C MET A 29 7.93 0.01 -13.10
N ARG A 30 8.51 -1.20 -13.21
CA ARG A 30 8.12 -2.18 -14.24
C ARG A 30 6.65 -2.57 -14.13
N LEU A 31 6.14 -2.78 -12.92
CA LEU A 31 4.72 -3.13 -12.71
C LEU A 31 3.77 -1.95 -13.01
N ILE A 32 4.22 -0.72 -12.80
CA ILE A 32 3.45 0.51 -13.06
C ILE A 32 3.41 0.84 -14.55
N CYS A 33 4.56 0.77 -15.22
CA CYS A 33 4.72 1.26 -16.59
C CYS A 33 4.45 0.17 -17.65
N ASP A 34 4.84 -1.08 -17.37
CA ASP A 34 4.91 -2.16 -18.36
C ASP A 34 4.02 -3.35 -17.96
N TYR A 35 2.71 -3.14 -17.98
CA TYR A 35 1.77 -4.22 -17.77
C TYR A 35 1.53 -4.99 -19.09
N LYS A 36 1.98 -6.26 -19.15
CA LYS A 36 1.94 -7.15 -20.34
C LYS A 36 2.80 -6.70 -21.52
N GLY A 37 3.87 -5.95 -21.28
CA GLY A 37 4.78 -5.51 -22.34
C GLY A 37 4.23 -4.41 -23.25
N GLU A 38 3.11 -3.80 -22.85
CA GLU A 38 2.56 -2.60 -23.47
C GLU A 38 2.64 -1.45 -22.44
N PRO A 39 3.02 -0.23 -22.86
CA PRO A 39 3.02 0.91 -21.96
C PRO A 39 1.61 1.20 -21.47
N VAL A 40 1.41 1.19 -20.14
CA VAL A 40 0.09 1.34 -19.50
C VAL A 40 -0.63 2.61 -19.96
N HIS A 41 0.10 3.72 -20.15
CA HIS A 41 -0.44 4.98 -20.63
C HIS A 41 -1.04 4.90 -22.05
N GLN A 42 -0.52 4.03 -22.93
CA GLN A 42 -1.03 3.87 -24.30
C GLN A 42 -2.32 3.06 -24.33
N LYS A 43 -2.43 2.04 -23.48
CA LYS A 43 -3.62 1.21 -23.36
C LYS A 43 -4.77 1.93 -22.65
N LEU A 44 -4.43 2.79 -21.70
CA LEU A 44 -5.39 3.44 -20.84
C LEU A 44 -5.76 4.85 -21.27
N SER A 45 -5.22 5.49 -22.31
CA SER A 45 -5.62 6.87 -22.67
C SER A 45 -6.51 6.96 -23.93
N SER A 46 -7.78 6.57 -23.82
CA SER A 46 -8.80 7.02 -24.80
C SER A 46 -9.38 8.41 -24.46
N THR A 47 -9.06 8.94 -23.28
CA THR A 47 -9.50 10.25 -22.78
C THR A 47 -8.26 11.08 -22.46
N ASN A 48 -8.21 12.33 -22.92
CA ASN A 48 -7.07 13.26 -22.98
C ASN A 48 -6.18 13.47 -21.72
N VAL A 49 -6.39 12.81 -20.57
CA VAL A 49 -5.58 12.97 -19.35
C VAL A 49 -5.36 11.62 -18.65
N ALA A 50 -4.11 11.16 -18.60
CA ALA A 50 -3.68 9.96 -17.88
C ALA A 50 -3.33 10.30 -16.42
N ARG A 51 -3.93 9.57 -15.46
CA ARG A 51 -3.77 9.84 -14.02
C ARG A 51 -3.20 8.68 -13.23
N ILE A 52 -2.29 8.98 -12.31
CA ILE A 52 -1.78 8.03 -11.31
C ILE A 52 -1.92 8.58 -9.89
N ALA A 53 -2.32 7.74 -8.94
CA ALA A 53 -2.27 8.04 -7.52
C ALA A 53 -1.30 7.11 -6.79
N VAL A 54 -0.41 7.67 -5.96
CA VAL A 54 0.52 6.93 -5.11
C VAL A 54 0.10 7.12 -3.65
N LEU A 55 -0.34 6.04 -3.01
CA LEU A 55 -0.83 6.02 -1.64
C LEU A 55 0.27 5.61 -0.67
N GLY A 56 0.49 6.41 0.38
CA GLY A 56 1.65 6.24 1.26
C GLY A 56 2.93 6.64 0.53
N ALA A 57 2.89 7.77 -0.18
CA ALA A 57 3.96 8.18 -1.09
C ALA A 57 5.31 8.38 -0.37
N GLY A 58 5.31 8.80 0.90
CA GLY A 58 6.49 9.11 1.70
C GLY A 58 7.50 9.95 0.92
N ASN A 59 8.78 9.56 0.99
CA ASN A 59 9.86 10.18 0.22
C ASN A 59 9.91 9.74 -1.27
N CYS A 60 8.98 8.90 -1.73
CA CYS A 60 8.99 8.25 -3.04
C CYS A 60 10.33 7.56 -3.35
N ASN A 61 10.86 6.78 -2.40
CA ASN A 61 12.09 6.01 -2.64
C ASN A 61 11.84 4.80 -3.55
N ASP A 62 10.64 4.20 -3.44
CA ASP A 62 10.16 3.05 -4.23
C ASP A 62 9.71 3.40 -5.64
N ILE A 63 9.63 4.70 -5.96
CA ILE A 63 9.02 5.22 -7.18
C ILE A 63 9.96 6.22 -7.85
N ASP A 64 10.09 6.13 -9.16
CA ASP A 64 10.77 7.15 -9.95
C ASP A 64 9.77 8.23 -10.38
N LEU A 65 9.69 9.28 -9.57
CA LEU A 65 8.71 10.35 -9.76
C LEU A 65 8.93 11.12 -11.08
N SER A 66 10.18 11.28 -11.54
CA SER A 66 10.47 11.92 -12.83
C SER A 66 9.91 11.09 -13.99
N SER A 67 10.11 9.76 -13.94
CA SER A 67 9.55 8.84 -14.93
C SER A 67 8.01 8.82 -14.92
N LEU A 68 7.38 8.99 -13.75
CA LEU A 68 5.92 9.11 -13.66
C LEU A 68 5.42 10.41 -14.29
N THR A 69 6.05 11.56 -13.98
CA THR A 69 5.62 12.85 -14.55
C THR A 69 5.79 12.92 -16.07
N GLN A 70 6.65 12.09 -16.66
CA GLN A 70 6.77 11.99 -18.13
C GLN A 70 5.65 11.15 -18.77
N GLN A 71 5.05 10.22 -18.04
CA GLN A 71 4.07 9.26 -18.56
C GLN A 71 2.62 9.60 -18.22
N PHE A 72 2.41 10.31 -17.11
CA PHE A 72 1.10 10.72 -16.63
C PHE A 72 0.97 12.23 -16.69
N ASP A 73 -0.23 12.69 -16.99
CA ASP A 73 -0.57 14.12 -17.02
C ASP A 73 -0.81 14.65 -15.61
N GLU A 74 -1.36 13.82 -14.72
CA GLU A 74 -1.55 14.13 -13.29
C GLU A 74 -0.99 13.00 -12.42
N VAL A 75 -0.11 13.35 -11.48
CA VAL A 75 0.46 12.45 -10.48
C VAL A 75 0.02 12.91 -9.09
N HIS A 76 -0.86 12.15 -8.45
CA HIS A 76 -1.36 12.46 -7.11
C HIS A 76 -0.54 11.73 -6.06
N LEU A 77 0.10 12.47 -5.16
CA LEU A 77 0.85 11.93 -4.02
C LEU A 77 0.01 12.08 -2.76
N VAL A 78 -0.27 10.97 -2.07
CA VAL A 78 -1.08 10.96 -0.86
C VAL A 78 -0.27 10.39 0.30
N ASP A 79 -0.10 11.17 1.36
CA ASP A 79 0.62 10.74 2.55
C ASP A 79 0.15 11.49 3.80
N LEU A 80 0.46 10.92 4.95
CA LEU A 80 0.28 11.54 6.25
C LEU A 80 1.33 12.63 6.49
N ASP A 81 2.55 12.43 6.00
CA ASP A 81 3.73 13.26 6.23
C ASP A 81 3.97 14.21 5.05
N SER A 82 3.64 15.49 5.26
CA SER A 82 3.85 16.55 4.26
C SER A 82 5.32 16.75 3.93
N ASP A 83 6.21 16.62 4.91
CA ASP A 83 7.64 16.90 4.72
C ASP A 83 8.30 15.82 3.86
N ALA A 84 7.78 14.58 3.91
CA ALA A 84 8.21 13.51 3.03
C ALA A 84 7.79 13.75 1.57
N ILE A 85 6.55 14.21 1.34
CA ILE A 85 6.08 14.59 0.00
C ILE A 85 6.86 15.78 -0.55
N ASP A 86 7.12 16.80 0.26
CA ASP A 86 7.89 17.97 -0.18
C ASP A 86 9.32 17.59 -0.53
N PHE A 87 9.94 16.70 0.26
CA PHE A 87 11.23 16.10 -0.06
C PHE A 87 11.16 15.33 -1.39
N ALA A 88 10.14 14.49 -1.60
CA ALA A 88 9.94 13.74 -2.83
C ALA A 88 9.82 14.67 -4.06
N ASN A 89 9.07 15.77 -3.94
CA ASN A 89 8.83 16.73 -5.02
C ASN A 89 10.05 17.61 -5.35
N SER A 90 11.03 17.69 -4.45
CA SER A 90 12.26 18.45 -4.65
C SER A 90 13.32 17.73 -5.50
N HIS A 91 13.09 16.47 -5.87
CA HIS A 91 14.06 15.70 -6.66
C HIS A 91 14.24 16.30 -8.07
N PRO A 92 15.47 16.33 -8.61
CA PRO A 92 15.72 16.79 -9.97
C PRO A 92 14.94 16.00 -11.02
N GLY A 93 14.43 16.69 -12.04
CA GLY A 93 13.73 16.07 -13.17
C GLY A 93 12.24 15.78 -12.94
N VAL A 94 11.71 16.08 -11.75
CA VAL A 94 10.27 16.04 -11.46
C VAL A 94 9.60 17.29 -12.03
N ASP A 95 8.59 17.10 -12.88
CA ASP A 95 7.72 18.20 -13.35
C ASP A 95 6.68 18.52 -12.26
N GLN A 96 6.93 19.56 -11.48
CA GLN A 96 6.10 19.93 -10.33
C GLN A 96 4.68 20.37 -10.72
N ASP A 97 4.46 20.82 -11.95
CA ASP A 97 3.13 21.24 -12.42
C ASP A 97 2.18 20.04 -12.60
N ARG A 98 2.74 18.83 -12.74
CA ARG A 98 1.99 17.56 -12.81
C ARG A 98 1.80 16.91 -11.45
N ILE A 99 2.46 17.40 -10.39
CA ILE A 99 2.37 16.82 -9.05
C ILE A 99 1.24 17.48 -8.25
N HIS A 100 0.27 16.66 -7.83
CA HIS A 100 -0.80 17.07 -6.93
C HIS A 100 -0.58 16.46 -5.54
N ARG A 101 -0.31 17.31 -4.55
CA ARG A 101 -0.01 16.89 -3.17
C ARG A 101 -1.28 16.81 -2.33
N HIS A 102 -1.48 15.67 -1.66
CA HIS A 102 -2.61 15.43 -0.75
C HIS A 102 -2.06 15.03 0.64
N CYS A 103 -1.77 16.03 1.47
CA CYS A 103 -1.27 15.85 2.83
C CYS A 103 -1.71 17.01 3.75
N PRO A 104 -1.85 16.75 5.08
CA PRO A 104 -1.78 15.44 5.72
C PRO A 104 -3.06 14.62 5.49
N VAL A 105 -2.92 13.35 5.07
CA VAL A 105 -4.05 12.44 4.86
C VAL A 105 -3.81 11.12 5.60
N ASP A 106 -4.70 10.78 6.54
CA ASP A 106 -4.74 9.45 7.14
C ASP A 106 -5.58 8.50 6.27
N LEU A 107 -4.88 7.68 5.48
CA LEU A 107 -5.46 6.70 4.57
C LEU A 107 -6.17 5.54 5.29
N ALA A 108 -5.96 5.37 6.59
CA ALA A 108 -6.65 4.38 7.41
C ALA A 108 -7.54 5.02 8.47
N SER A 109 -7.84 6.33 8.35
CA SER A 109 -8.66 7.05 9.33
C SER A 109 -9.96 6.31 9.65
N PRO A 110 -10.35 6.18 10.93
CA PRO A 110 -9.72 6.81 12.11
C PRO A 110 -8.64 5.96 12.81
N LEU A 111 -7.99 4.99 12.16
CA LEU A 111 -7.08 4.01 12.80
C LEU A 111 -6.06 4.66 13.77
N LEU A 112 -5.32 5.67 13.33
CA LEU A 112 -4.29 6.28 14.18
C LEU A 112 -4.90 6.99 15.40
N GLU A 113 -6.04 7.67 15.23
CA GLU A 113 -6.79 8.29 16.33
C GLU A 113 -7.24 7.25 17.36
N LEU A 114 -7.65 6.07 16.90
CA LEU A 114 -8.08 4.97 17.78
C LEU A 114 -6.89 4.38 18.56
N LEU A 115 -5.78 4.12 17.89
CA LEU A 115 -4.62 3.43 18.46
C LEU A 115 -3.74 4.33 19.35
N GLU A 116 -3.66 5.62 19.08
CA GLU A 116 -2.72 6.53 19.75
C GLU A 116 -2.91 6.64 21.28
N PRO A 117 -4.14 6.76 21.83
CA PRO A 117 -4.34 6.71 23.27
C PRO A 117 -3.87 5.40 23.92
N VAL A 118 -3.93 4.29 23.18
CA VAL A 118 -3.50 2.98 23.64
C VAL A 118 -1.98 2.90 23.69
N VAL A 119 -1.30 3.28 22.61
CA VAL A 119 0.18 3.29 22.54
C VAL A 119 0.81 4.25 23.54
N LEU A 120 0.14 5.36 23.87
CA LEU A 120 0.63 6.33 24.86
C LEU A 120 0.33 5.92 26.31
N GLY A 121 -0.29 4.75 26.55
CA GLY A 121 -0.71 4.33 27.90
C GLY A 121 -1.76 5.24 28.54
N LYS A 122 -2.41 6.09 27.74
CA LYS A 122 -3.48 7.02 28.18
C LYS A 122 -4.84 6.34 28.21
N ALA A 123 -4.96 5.16 27.62
CA ALA A 123 -6.15 4.31 27.72
C ALA A 123 -6.16 3.58 29.08
N ALA A 124 -6.73 4.21 30.11
CA ALA A 124 -7.05 3.52 31.34
C ALA A 124 -7.99 2.33 31.04
N SER A 125 -7.59 1.11 31.43
CA SER A 125 -8.39 -0.12 31.51
C SER A 125 -9.69 -0.10 30.69
N ARG A 126 -9.56 -0.18 29.35
CA ARG A 126 -10.68 -0.06 28.44
C ARG A 126 -11.46 -1.40 28.35
N PRO A 127 -12.79 -1.41 28.55
CA PRO A 127 -13.61 -2.61 28.42
C PRO A 127 -13.62 -3.15 26.98
N THR A 128 -13.80 -4.46 26.83
CA THR A 128 -13.86 -5.22 25.57
C THR A 128 -14.85 -4.64 24.55
N SER A 129 -15.89 -3.92 25.01
CA SER A 129 -16.91 -3.27 24.17
C SER A 129 -16.38 -2.16 23.26
N ILE A 130 -15.15 -1.68 23.49
CA ILE A 130 -14.51 -0.64 22.66
C ILE A 130 -13.97 -1.23 21.34
N ALA A 131 -13.66 -2.53 21.32
CA ALA A 131 -13.18 -3.21 20.13
C ALA A 131 -14.21 -3.22 19.00
N ASP A 132 -15.47 -3.53 19.33
CA ASP A 132 -16.55 -3.57 18.35
C ASP A 132 -16.84 -2.15 17.81
N ASP A 133 -16.85 -1.14 18.68
CA ASP A 133 -16.99 0.26 18.28
C ASP A 133 -15.88 0.69 17.30
N TRP A 134 -14.63 0.32 17.56
CA TRP A 134 -13.51 0.63 16.68
C TRP A 134 -13.66 0.00 15.30
N ILE A 135 -14.05 -1.27 15.27
CA ILE A 135 -14.28 -2.00 14.03
C ILE A 135 -15.42 -1.37 13.24
N GLU A 136 -16.53 -1.01 13.90
CA GLU A 136 -17.65 -0.31 13.25
C GLU A 136 -17.22 1.06 12.72
N ARG A 137 -16.46 1.83 13.49
CA ARG A 137 -15.92 3.13 13.05
C ARG A 137 -14.99 3.00 11.84
N LEU A 138 -14.16 1.95 11.79
CA LEU A 138 -13.27 1.68 10.66
C LEU A 138 -14.05 1.25 9.41
N ARG A 139 -15.19 0.56 9.57
CA ARG A 139 -16.06 0.16 8.45
C ARG A 139 -16.83 1.31 7.83
N LEU A 140 -16.93 2.46 8.51
CA LEU A 140 -17.56 3.64 7.94
C LEU A 140 -16.85 4.04 6.64
N PRO A 141 -17.59 4.44 5.59
CA PRO A 141 -16.99 4.96 4.37
C PRO A 141 -15.95 6.04 4.69
N PRO A 142 -14.70 5.89 4.22
CA PRO A 142 -13.72 6.93 4.43
C PRO A 142 -14.16 8.19 3.72
N GLN A 143 -13.75 9.33 4.25
CA GLN A 143 -13.94 10.60 3.54
C GLN A 143 -13.33 10.48 2.14
N PRO A 144 -14.08 10.81 1.07
CA PRO A 144 -13.55 10.74 -0.28
C PRO A 144 -12.36 11.69 -0.40
N LEU A 145 -11.28 11.21 -1.02
CA LEU A 145 -10.17 12.08 -1.39
C LEU A 145 -10.59 12.94 -2.57
N PRO A 146 -10.15 14.21 -2.65
CA PRO A 146 -10.42 15.08 -3.79
C PRO A 146 -9.54 14.70 -5.00
N ILE A 147 -9.57 13.43 -5.38
CA ILE A 147 -8.77 12.81 -6.43
C ILE A 147 -9.74 12.21 -7.45
N PRO A 148 -9.72 12.62 -8.72
CA PRO A 148 -10.52 11.99 -9.76
C PRO A 148 -10.15 10.51 -9.92
N PRO A 149 -11.03 9.67 -10.51
CA PRO A 149 -10.68 8.28 -10.78
C PRO A 149 -9.38 8.17 -11.59
N CYS A 150 -8.47 7.31 -11.15
CA CYS A 150 -7.14 7.16 -11.73
C CYS A 150 -7.05 5.96 -12.69
N ASP A 151 -6.18 6.07 -13.68
CA ASP A 151 -5.80 4.95 -14.54
C ASP A 151 -4.89 3.98 -13.80
N VAL A 152 -4.05 4.49 -12.88
CA VAL A 152 -3.20 3.67 -12.02
C VAL A 152 -3.32 4.12 -10.57
N VAL A 153 -3.46 3.17 -9.64
CA VAL A 153 -3.33 3.42 -8.19
C VAL A 153 -2.25 2.52 -7.61
N VAL A 154 -1.28 3.10 -6.93
CA VAL A 154 -0.12 2.40 -6.37
C VAL A 154 -0.19 2.43 -4.85
N SER A 155 -0.07 1.28 -4.21
CA SER A 155 0.04 1.13 -2.77
C SER A 155 1.16 0.14 -2.47
N VAL A 156 2.39 0.65 -2.30
CA VAL A 156 3.58 -0.16 -2.00
C VAL A 156 4.08 0.20 -0.61
N GLY A 157 4.25 -0.79 0.28
CA GLY A 157 4.77 -0.59 1.65
C GLY A 157 3.77 0.04 2.64
N LEU A 158 2.71 0.70 2.17
CA LEU A 158 1.70 1.29 3.06
C LEU A 158 1.00 0.23 3.93
N LEU A 159 0.64 -0.93 3.37
CA LEU A 159 -0.11 -1.93 4.14
C LEU A 159 0.69 -2.48 5.32
N SER A 160 1.99 -2.77 5.13
CA SER A 160 2.86 -3.23 6.21
C SER A 160 3.08 -2.14 7.26
N GLN A 161 3.11 -0.86 6.88
CA GLN A 161 3.14 0.26 7.85
C GLN A 161 1.84 0.40 8.66
N LEU A 162 0.69 0.14 8.04
CA LEU A 162 -0.59 0.07 8.77
C LEU A 162 -0.56 -1.09 9.77
N MET A 163 -0.06 -2.26 9.38
CA MET A 163 0.10 -3.40 10.29
C MET A 163 1.10 -3.10 11.40
N LEU A 164 2.21 -2.41 11.11
CA LEU A 164 3.17 -1.96 12.12
C LEU A 164 2.51 -1.06 13.17
N SER A 165 1.56 -0.21 12.76
CA SER A 165 0.82 0.64 13.70
C SER A 165 -0.03 -0.19 14.68
N ILE A 166 -0.64 -1.26 14.18
CA ILE A 166 -1.36 -2.23 15.03
C ILE A 166 -0.38 -3.00 15.91
N ASP A 167 0.76 -3.45 15.36
CA ASP A 167 1.81 -4.16 16.09
C ASP A 167 2.33 -3.35 17.29
N LEU A 168 2.53 -2.05 17.13
CA LEU A 168 2.92 -1.14 18.22
C LEU A 168 1.87 -1.02 19.33
N ALA A 169 0.61 -1.37 19.05
CA ALA A 169 -0.47 -1.36 20.03
C ALA A 169 -0.79 -2.76 20.59
N LEU A 170 -0.23 -3.85 20.03
CA LEU A 170 -0.64 -5.23 20.31
C LEU A 170 -0.62 -5.59 21.79
N ASP A 171 0.45 -5.23 22.50
CA ASP A 171 0.62 -5.56 23.93
C ASP A 171 -0.44 -4.91 24.82
N HIS A 172 -1.20 -3.98 24.27
CA HIS A 172 -2.25 -3.23 24.95
C HIS A 172 -3.65 -3.54 24.42
N LEU A 173 -3.77 -4.39 23.38
CA LEU A 173 -5.05 -4.80 22.80
C LEU A 173 -5.46 -6.18 23.32
N PRO A 174 -6.75 -6.41 23.63
CA PRO A 174 -7.24 -7.75 23.91
C PRO A 174 -7.00 -8.68 22.70
N PRO A 175 -6.60 -9.95 22.90
CA PRO A 175 -6.40 -10.90 21.80
C PRO A 175 -7.62 -11.07 20.90
N THR A 176 -8.83 -10.92 21.45
CA THR A 176 -10.11 -10.99 20.74
C THR A 176 -10.31 -9.83 19.75
N THR A 177 -9.60 -8.71 19.93
CA THR A 177 -9.73 -7.49 19.12
C THR A 177 -8.73 -7.44 17.97
N THR A 178 -7.53 -7.97 18.18
CA THR A 178 -6.41 -7.86 17.25
C THR A 178 -6.73 -8.38 15.85
N LEU A 179 -7.21 -9.63 15.74
CA LEU A 179 -7.46 -10.24 14.44
C LEU A 179 -8.60 -9.54 13.67
N PRO A 180 -9.77 -9.26 14.28
CA PRO A 180 -10.81 -8.46 13.62
C PRO A 180 -10.35 -7.06 13.18
N LEU A 181 -9.49 -6.41 13.98
CA LEU A 181 -8.93 -5.11 13.65
C LEU A 181 -8.03 -5.19 12.41
N ILE A 182 -7.07 -6.14 12.40
CA ILE A 182 -6.21 -6.41 11.23
C ILE A 182 -7.06 -6.66 9.98
N GLN A 183 -8.04 -7.56 10.06
CA GLN A 183 -8.92 -7.89 8.94
C GLN A 183 -9.68 -6.67 8.42
N THR A 184 -10.18 -5.82 9.33
CA THR A 184 -10.94 -4.62 8.97
C THR A 184 -10.04 -3.61 8.28
N VAL A 185 -8.86 -3.30 8.83
CA VAL A 185 -7.91 -2.36 8.23
C VAL A 185 -7.48 -2.81 6.82
N ARG A 186 -7.19 -4.11 6.63
CA ARG A 186 -6.85 -4.65 5.30
C ARG A 186 -7.99 -4.47 4.30
N ARG A 187 -9.20 -4.87 4.67
CA ARG A 187 -10.38 -4.78 3.80
C ARG A 187 -10.66 -3.34 3.38
N GLU A 188 -10.63 -2.41 4.33
CA GLU A 188 -10.92 -1.01 4.05
C GLU A 188 -9.81 -0.34 3.23
N HIS A 189 -8.55 -0.74 3.43
CA HIS A 189 -7.45 -0.32 2.57
C HIS A 189 -7.64 -0.80 1.12
N PHE A 190 -7.98 -2.08 0.93
CA PHE A 190 -8.24 -2.62 -0.42
C PHE A 190 -9.46 -1.97 -1.07
N ARG A 191 -10.54 -1.75 -0.31
CA ARG A 191 -11.72 -1.05 -0.82
C ARG A 191 -11.38 0.38 -1.24
N ARG A 192 -10.58 1.10 -0.45
CA ARG A 192 -10.14 2.47 -0.79
C ARG A 192 -9.38 2.48 -2.11
N VAL A 193 -8.31 1.69 -2.24
CA VAL A 193 -7.52 1.62 -3.47
C VAL A 193 -8.38 1.27 -4.68
N THR A 194 -9.24 0.25 -4.57
CA THR A 194 -10.05 -0.21 -5.70
C THR A 194 -11.20 0.76 -6.06
N SER A 195 -11.64 1.60 -5.13
CA SER A 195 -12.63 2.67 -5.38
C SER A 195 -12.05 3.88 -6.11
N MET A 196 -10.73 4.08 -6.05
CA MET A 196 -10.03 5.16 -6.75
C MET A 196 -9.72 4.83 -8.21
N LEU A 197 -9.91 3.57 -8.63
CA LEU A 197 -9.69 3.16 -10.01
C LEU A 197 -10.82 3.64 -10.91
N ARG A 198 -10.44 4.15 -12.09
CA ARG A 198 -11.39 4.41 -13.17
C ARG A 198 -12.15 3.14 -13.53
N PRO A 199 -13.50 3.17 -13.67
CA PRO A 199 -14.27 2.02 -14.14
C PRO A 199 -13.89 1.65 -15.58
N ALA A 200 -14.18 0.41 -15.96
CA ALA A 200 -14.09 0.04 -17.37
C ALA A 200 -15.29 0.63 -18.14
N THR A 201 -15.22 0.56 -19.45
CA THR A 201 -16.32 0.93 -20.35
C THR A 201 -16.35 -0.09 -21.49
N HIS A 202 -17.41 -0.09 -22.30
CA HIS A 202 -17.51 -1.02 -23.44
C HIS A 202 -16.33 -0.95 -24.42
N ASP A 203 -15.63 0.18 -24.49
CA ASP A 203 -14.52 0.46 -25.40
C ASP A 203 -13.15 0.55 -24.71
N ARG A 204 -13.07 0.42 -23.38
CA ARG A 204 -11.82 0.63 -22.63
C ARG A 204 -11.73 -0.20 -21.36
N SER A 205 -10.53 -0.72 -21.09
CA SER A 205 -10.24 -1.38 -19.81
C SER A 205 -10.32 -0.40 -18.63
N GLY A 206 -10.67 -0.92 -17.46
CA GLY A 206 -10.64 -0.15 -16.21
C GLY A 206 -9.21 0.20 -15.79
N GLY A 207 -9.10 1.07 -14.78
CA GLY A 207 -7.83 1.39 -14.16
C GLY A 207 -7.19 0.17 -13.49
N ILE A 208 -5.88 0.21 -13.29
CA ILE A 208 -5.12 -0.85 -12.61
C ILE A 208 -4.64 -0.42 -11.23
N ALA A 209 -4.62 -1.35 -10.29
CA ALA A 209 -3.97 -1.14 -9.00
C ALA A 209 -2.71 -1.99 -8.89
N VAL A 210 -1.61 -1.39 -8.42
CA VAL A 210 -0.38 -2.09 -8.06
C VAL A 210 -0.26 -2.10 -6.53
N PHE A 211 -0.40 -3.29 -5.95
CA PHE A 211 -0.21 -3.49 -4.51
C PHE A 211 1.11 -4.19 -4.27
N GLY A 212 2.03 -3.56 -3.54
CA GLY A 212 3.29 -4.16 -3.11
C GLY A 212 3.37 -4.23 -1.59
N PHE A 213 3.84 -5.34 -1.06
CA PHE A 213 4.01 -5.51 0.38
C PHE A 213 5.13 -6.48 0.74
N ASP A 214 5.87 -6.13 1.79
CA ASP A 214 6.81 -7.01 2.46
C ASP A 214 6.08 -7.90 3.46
N PHE A 215 6.58 -9.13 3.59
CA PHE A 215 5.97 -10.10 4.50
C PHE A 215 6.98 -10.82 5.39
N VAL A 216 8.28 -10.85 5.08
CA VAL A 216 9.32 -11.41 5.98
C VAL A 216 10.55 -10.51 5.99
N SER A 217 11.21 -10.37 7.14
CA SER A 217 12.51 -9.72 7.28
C SER A 217 13.64 -10.72 7.50
N SER A 218 14.84 -10.38 7.04
CA SER A 218 16.08 -11.09 7.39
C SER A 218 16.37 -11.08 8.89
N ALA A 219 15.71 -10.21 9.67
CA ALA A 219 15.77 -10.24 11.13
C ALA A 219 15.15 -11.51 11.74
N SER A 220 14.10 -12.07 11.13
CA SER A 220 13.47 -13.33 11.56
C SER A 220 13.86 -14.52 10.67
N ALA A 221 14.44 -14.28 9.49
CA ALA A 221 14.87 -15.30 8.54
C ALA A 221 16.20 -14.92 7.87
N ALA A 222 17.32 -15.14 8.56
CA ALA A 222 18.65 -14.78 8.06
C ALA A 222 19.04 -15.44 6.72
N GLU A 223 18.40 -16.56 6.38
CA GLU A 223 18.55 -17.25 5.09
C GLU A 223 18.20 -16.36 3.88
N ILE A 224 17.33 -15.35 4.03
CA ILE A 224 17.03 -14.37 2.98
C ILE A 224 18.31 -13.73 2.42
N LEU A 225 19.31 -13.46 3.28
CA LEU A 225 20.56 -12.80 2.91
C LEU A 225 21.44 -13.60 1.93
N ARG A 226 21.21 -14.92 1.83
CA ARG A 226 22.12 -15.84 1.12
C ARG A 226 21.42 -16.66 0.05
N THR A 227 20.10 -16.73 0.07
CA THR A 227 19.31 -17.50 -0.88
C THR A 227 19.39 -16.89 -2.29
N PRO A 228 19.80 -17.62 -3.33
CA PRO A 228 19.76 -17.12 -4.71
C PRO A 228 18.36 -16.66 -5.13
N ASP A 229 18.27 -15.69 -6.05
CA ASP A 229 16.99 -15.06 -6.45
C ASP A 229 15.98 -16.07 -7.00
N ASP A 230 16.44 -17.06 -7.78
CA ASP A 230 15.63 -18.15 -8.32
C ASP A 230 15.09 -19.11 -7.24
N GLN A 231 15.64 -19.05 -6.02
CA GLN A 231 15.22 -19.86 -4.87
C GLN A 231 14.38 -19.07 -3.85
N LEU A 232 14.09 -17.78 -4.10
CA LEU A 232 13.26 -16.97 -3.19
C LEU A 232 11.80 -17.43 -3.14
N GLY A 233 11.25 -17.96 -4.23
CA GLY A 233 9.90 -18.53 -4.26
C GLY A 233 9.74 -19.73 -3.31
N PRO A 234 10.55 -20.80 -3.46
CA PRO A 234 10.59 -21.92 -2.51
C PRO A 234 10.83 -21.48 -1.06
N LEU A 235 11.75 -20.54 -0.84
CA LEU A 235 12.02 -19.99 0.49
C LEU A 235 10.78 -19.31 1.08
N ALA A 236 10.10 -18.45 0.32
CA ALA A 236 8.88 -17.78 0.76
C ALA A 236 7.81 -18.78 1.19
N MET A 237 7.60 -19.85 0.40
CA MET A 237 6.63 -20.90 0.73
C MET A 237 6.99 -21.63 2.03
N LYS A 238 8.27 -21.96 2.24
CA LYS A 238 8.75 -22.53 3.51
C LYS A 238 8.44 -21.61 4.68
N LEU A 239 8.82 -20.34 4.60
CA LEU A 239 8.63 -19.36 5.67
C LEU A 239 7.14 -19.12 5.98
N ILE A 240 6.28 -19.11 4.96
CA ILE A 240 4.83 -19.01 5.13
C ILE A 240 4.27 -20.23 5.89
N ASN A 241 4.71 -21.44 5.53
CA ASN A 241 4.29 -22.68 6.22
C ASN A 241 4.76 -22.70 7.68
N GLU A 242 5.95 -22.16 7.95
CA GLU A 242 6.51 -21.97 9.29
C GLU A 242 5.87 -20.80 10.07
N ARG A 243 4.92 -20.08 9.46
CA ARG A 243 4.29 -18.87 10.01
C ARG A 243 5.28 -17.75 10.33
N ASN A 244 6.41 -17.70 9.63
CA ASN A 244 7.40 -16.64 9.73
C ASN A 244 7.08 -15.51 8.76
N PHE A 245 6.11 -14.68 9.14
CA PHE A 245 5.72 -13.47 8.41
C PHE A 245 5.24 -12.39 9.38
N PHE A 246 5.22 -11.12 8.95
CA PHE A 246 4.67 -10.02 9.76
C PHE A 246 3.17 -10.22 10.03
N SER A 247 2.71 -9.79 11.20
CA SER A 247 1.30 -9.84 11.59
C SER A 247 0.40 -9.26 10.49
N GLY A 248 -0.63 -10.00 10.09
CA GLY A 248 -1.55 -9.55 9.03
C GLY A 248 -1.01 -9.63 7.60
N MET A 249 0.26 -9.98 7.39
CA MET A 249 0.94 -9.95 6.07
C MET A 249 1.11 -11.33 5.42
N ASN A 250 0.31 -12.33 5.79
CA ASN A 250 0.34 -13.64 5.11
C ASN A 250 -0.09 -13.50 3.63
N PRO A 251 0.79 -13.77 2.64
CA PRO A 251 0.47 -13.53 1.23
C PRO A 251 -0.75 -14.32 0.73
N GLY A 252 -0.94 -15.56 1.18
CA GLY A 252 -2.10 -16.38 0.79
C GLY A 252 -3.43 -15.79 1.27
N VAL A 253 -3.45 -15.23 2.48
CA VAL A 253 -4.65 -14.55 3.02
C VAL A 253 -4.92 -13.26 2.26
N LEU A 254 -3.89 -12.43 2.01
CA LEU A 254 -4.03 -11.18 1.25
C LEU A 254 -4.53 -11.42 -0.18
N LEU A 255 -3.99 -12.43 -0.86
CA LEU A 255 -4.43 -12.82 -2.21
C LEU A 255 -5.90 -13.27 -2.22
N ASN A 256 -6.32 -14.05 -1.22
CA ASN A 256 -7.72 -14.48 -1.12
C ASN A 256 -8.67 -13.32 -0.83
N GLU A 257 -8.28 -12.37 0.03
CA GLU A 257 -9.07 -11.16 0.29
C GLU A 257 -9.18 -10.30 -0.98
N LEU A 258 -8.09 -10.07 -1.71
CA LEU A 258 -8.12 -9.31 -2.97
C LEU A 258 -9.00 -9.99 -4.04
N LYS A 259 -8.95 -11.32 -4.14
CA LYS A 259 -9.82 -12.08 -5.07
C LYS A 259 -11.30 -11.99 -4.72
N SER A 260 -11.64 -11.71 -3.46
CA SER A 260 -13.04 -11.58 -3.01
C SER A 260 -13.68 -10.24 -3.38
N ILE A 261 -12.89 -9.27 -3.86
CA ILE A 261 -13.40 -7.95 -4.28
C ILE A 261 -13.97 -8.07 -5.68
N SER A 262 -15.29 -8.13 -5.80
CA SER A 262 -16.01 -8.31 -7.08
C SER A 262 -15.72 -7.24 -8.13
N ALA A 263 -15.40 -6.03 -7.69
CA ALA A 263 -15.17 -4.87 -8.54
C ALA A 263 -13.80 -4.86 -9.25
N VAL A 264 -12.93 -5.84 -8.95
CA VAL A 264 -11.64 -5.97 -9.62
C VAL A 264 -11.38 -7.42 -9.99
N ARG A 265 -10.52 -7.62 -10.99
CA ARG A 265 -9.93 -8.91 -11.30
C ARG A 265 -8.44 -8.89 -11.02
N MET A 266 -7.92 -9.96 -10.44
CA MET A 266 -6.49 -10.15 -10.28
C MET A 266 -5.90 -10.59 -11.62
N ILE A 267 -5.03 -9.75 -12.18
CA ILE A 267 -4.50 -9.94 -13.53
C ILE A 267 -3.03 -10.35 -13.53
N HIS A 268 -2.32 -10.17 -12.41
CA HIS A 268 -0.93 -10.61 -12.23
C HIS A 268 -0.58 -10.75 -10.75
N VAL A 269 0.25 -11.73 -10.43
CA VAL A 269 0.92 -11.88 -9.13
C VAL A 269 2.40 -11.99 -9.41
N GLU A 270 3.15 -11.01 -8.92
CA GLU A 270 4.60 -10.99 -9.07
C GLU A 270 5.24 -12.02 -8.12
N PRO A 271 6.16 -12.88 -8.58
CA PRO A 271 6.90 -13.77 -7.70
C PRO A 271 7.64 -12.98 -6.60
N PRO A 272 7.95 -13.61 -5.45
CA PRO A 272 8.70 -12.93 -4.40
C PRO A 272 10.05 -12.43 -4.89
N TRP A 273 10.42 -11.21 -4.51
CA TRP A 273 11.77 -10.68 -4.72
C TRP A 273 12.37 -10.17 -3.41
N ARG A 274 13.69 -10.02 -3.40
CA ARG A 274 14.43 -9.43 -2.29
C ARG A 274 14.43 -7.91 -2.41
N TRP A 275 14.02 -7.24 -1.33
CA TRP A 275 14.22 -5.80 -1.17
C TRP A 275 15.24 -5.51 -0.07
N THR A 276 16.26 -4.73 -0.39
CA THR A 276 17.30 -4.31 0.55
C THR A 276 16.98 -2.92 1.12
N LEU A 277 16.86 -2.82 2.44
CA LEU A 277 16.65 -1.57 3.15
C LEU A 277 17.68 -1.44 4.28
N GLY A 278 18.72 -0.67 4.02
CA GLY A 278 19.85 -0.51 4.93
C GLY A 278 20.56 -1.84 5.18
N ARG A 279 20.54 -2.32 6.43
CA ARG A 279 21.15 -3.60 6.85
C ARG A 279 20.19 -4.78 6.83
N ARG A 280 18.94 -4.57 6.47
CA ARG A 280 17.90 -5.59 6.44
C ARG A 280 17.51 -5.88 5.01
N GLU A 281 17.09 -7.12 4.80
CA GLU A 281 16.47 -7.55 3.56
C GLU A 281 15.09 -8.08 3.86
N TYR A 282 14.20 -7.95 2.88
CA TYR A 282 12.80 -8.31 3.00
C TYR A 282 12.40 -9.16 1.81
N LEU A 283 11.54 -10.15 2.06
CA LEU A 283 10.77 -10.77 0.98
C LEU A 283 9.55 -9.91 0.72
N MET A 284 9.45 -9.45 -0.53
CA MET A 284 8.35 -8.64 -1.05
C MET A 284 7.54 -9.44 -2.06
N MET A 285 6.25 -9.13 -2.17
CA MET A 285 5.39 -9.59 -3.24
C MET A 285 4.57 -8.41 -3.77
N ALA A 286 4.11 -8.51 -5.01
CA ALA A 286 3.15 -7.56 -5.57
C ALA A 286 2.04 -8.25 -6.34
N VAL A 287 0.93 -7.56 -6.44
CA VAL A 287 -0.26 -7.99 -7.17
C VAL A 287 -0.71 -6.82 -8.03
N VAL A 288 -1.07 -7.12 -9.27
CA VAL A 288 -1.76 -6.18 -10.16
C VAL A 288 -3.21 -6.59 -10.28
N LEU A 289 -4.10 -5.64 -10.03
CA LEU A 289 -5.54 -5.77 -10.18
C LEU A 289 -6.01 -4.84 -11.29
N GLU A 290 -7.08 -5.21 -11.97
CA GLU A 290 -7.77 -4.35 -12.94
C GLU A 290 -9.20 -4.14 -12.50
N ARG A 291 -9.68 -2.90 -12.53
CA ARG A 291 -11.08 -2.57 -12.28
C ARG A 291 -11.95 -3.23 -13.36
N THR A 292 -12.95 -3.97 -12.91
CA THR A 292 -13.97 -4.56 -13.76
C THR A 292 -15.24 -3.72 -13.68
N ASP A 293 -16.04 -3.78 -14.76
CA ASP A 293 -17.40 -3.25 -14.71
C ASP A 293 -18.24 -4.18 -13.87
N VAL A 294 -18.44 -3.78 -12.62
CA VAL A 294 -19.65 -4.13 -11.90
C VAL A 294 -20.46 -2.84 -11.92
N THR A 295 -21.38 -2.75 -12.87
CA THR A 295 -22.52 -1.83 -12.72
C THR A 295 -23.16 -2.13 -11.37
N ASP A 296 -23.18 -1.13 -10.48
CA ASP A 296 -23.84 -1.11 -9.17
C ASP A 296 -25.37 -1.28 -9.30
N HIS A 297 -25.84 -2.38 -9.89
CA HIS A 297 -27.25 -2.75 -9.90
C HIS A 297 -27.61 -3.81 -8.84
N GLU A 298 -26.66 -4.26 -8.00
CA GLU A 298 -26.92 -5.36 -7.04
C GLU A 298 -26.55 -5.07 -5.58
N LEU A 299 -26.47 -3.80 -5.14
CA LEU A 299 -26.35 -3.46 -3.71
C LEU A 299 -27.50 -2.59 -3.19
N SER A 300 -28.65 -2.64 -3.87
CA SER A 300 -29.93 -2.10 -3.39
C SER A 300 -31.01 -3.19 -3.40
N THR A 301 -30.80 -4.25 -2.60
CA THR A 301 -31.85 -5.16 -2.11
C THR A 301 -31.48 -5.62 -0.72
#